data_AF-A0A357ZB44-F1
#
_entry.id   AF-A0A357ZB44-F1
#
_cell.length_a   1.000
_cell.length_b   1.000
_cell.length_c   1.000
_cell.angle_alpha   90.00
_cell.angle_beta   90.00
_cell.angle_gamma   90.00
#
_symmetry.space_group_name_H-M   'P 1'
#
loop_
_entity.id
_entity.type
_entity.pdbx_description
1 polymer ?
#
loop_
_entity_poly.entity_id
_entity_poly.type
_entity_poly.pdbx_seq_one_letter_code
_entity_poly.pdbx_strand_id
1 'polypeptide(L)' 'VEIEFNGIRVKPGDIIFGDRDGVLIVPKEAEEEAFSRALEKSRGEKLVRKALEAGMSTVDAFEQFGIM' A
#
# COMPACT_ATOMS: atom_id res chain seq x y z
N VAL A 1 -8.83 21.54 14.03
CA VAL A 1 -7.92 22.40 13.26
C VAL A 1 -7.00 21.51 12.43
N GLU A 2 -6.51 22.01 11.30
CA GLU A 2 -5.51 21.31 10.50
C GLU A 2 -4.14 21.37 11.18
N ILE A 3 -3.33 20.31 11.01
CA ILE A 3 -1.98 20.20 11.58
C ILE A 3 -1.02 19.79 10.47
N GLU A 4 0.24 20.25 10.53
CA GLU A 4 1.29 19.87 9.60
C GLU A 4 2.43 19.16 10.33
N PHE A 5 2.87 18.01 9.80
CA PHE A 5 4.04 17.27 10.25
C PHE A 5 4.99 17.07 9.07
N ASN A 6 6.20 17.65 9.13
CA ASN A 6 7.22 17.49 8.08
C ASN A 6 6.69 17.80 6.65
N GLY A 7 5.86 18.82 6.49
CA GLY A 7 5.24 19.17 5.20
C GLY A 7 4.02 18.34 4.81
N ILE A 8 3.61 17.36 5.62
CA ILE A 8 2.39 16.57 5.43
C ILE A 8 1.26 17.20 6.23
N ARG A 9 0.18 17.58 5.55
CA ARG A 9 -1.01 18.17 6.16
C ARG A 9 -2.00 17.09 6.56
N VAL A 10 -2.57 17.25 7.76
CA VAL A 10 -3.56 16.35 8.34
C VAL A 10 -4.79 17.16 8.70
N LYS A 11 -5.91 16.82 8.08
CA LYS A 11 -7.20 17.46 8.30
C LYS A 11 -8.10 16.57 9.16
N PRO A 12 -9.01 17.15 9.94
CA PRO A 12 -10.06 16.38 10.59
C PRO A 12 -10.82 15.52 9.57
N GLY A 13 -10.84 14.21 9.79
CA GLY A 13 -11.47 13.23 8.88
C GLY A 13 -10.49 12.38 8.09
N ASP A 14 -9.22 12.80 7.97
CA ASP A 14 -8.17 11.95 7.39
C ASP A 14 -7.93 10.72 8.28
N ILE A 15 -7.52 9.63 7.65
CA ILE A 15 -7.24 8.37 8.33
C ILE A 15 -5.75 8.28 8.60
N ILE A 16 -5.39 7.96 9.84
CA ILE A 16 -4.01 7.70 10.23
C ILE A 16 -3.84 6.18 10.32
N PHE A 17 -2.94 5.64 9.50
CA PHE A 17 -2.57 4.23 9.53
C PHE A 17 -1.10 4.12 9.97
N GLY A 18 -0.80 3.26 10.94
CA GLY A 18 0.58 3.08 11.41
C GLY A 18 0.90 1.65 11.78
N ASP A 19 2.12 1.24 11.50
CA ASP A 19 2.66 -0.09 11.78
C ASP A 19 4.15 0.00 12.19
N ARG A 20 4.91 -1.08 11.96
CA ARG A 20 6.34 -1.15 12.32
C ARG A 20 7.24 -0.34 11.39
N ASP A 21 6.80 -0.04 10.18
CA ASP A 21 7.58 0.69 9.19
C ASP A 21 7.37 2.19 9.31
N GLY A 22 6.19 2.62 9.78
CA GLY A 22 5.94 4.01 10.10
C GLY A 22 4.46 4.37 10.18
N VAL A 23 4.15 5.61 9.83
CA VAL A 23 2.79 6.18 9.85
C VAL A 23 2.50 6.82 8.51
N LEU A 24 1.33 6.52 7.94
CA LEU A 24 0.76 7.16 6.77
C LEU A 24 -0.50 7.96 7.14
N ILE A 25 -0.69 9.05 6.41
CA ILE A 25 -1.91 9.85 6.42
C ILE A 25 -2.64 9.58 5.10
N VAL A 26 -3.86 9.07 5.19
CA VAL A 26 -4.74 8.83 4.04
C VAL A 26 -5.80 9.93 4.03
N PRO A 27 -5.79 10.82 3.03
CA PRO A 27 -6.80 11.86 2.91
C PRO A 27 -8.21 11.27 2.85
N LYS A 28 -9.19 11.94 3.47
CA LYS A 28 -10.59 11.45 3.47
C LYS A 28 -11.12 11.22 2.06
N GLU A 29 -10.74 12.05 1.09
CA GLU A 29 -11.20 11.95 -0.30
C GLU A 29 -10.60 10.73 -1.03
N ALA A 30 -9.48 10.20 -0.55
CA ALA A 30 -8.79 9.06 -1.13
C ALA A 30 -9.07 7.74 -0.40
N GLU A 31 -9.88 7.74 0.67
CA GLU A 31 -10.13 6.57 1.52
C GLU A 31 -10.51 5.34 0.71
N GLU A 32 -11.59 5.41 -0.07
CA GLU A 32 -12.13 4.25 -0.77
C GLU A 32 -11.12 3.69 -1.79
N GLU A 33 -10.49 4.56 -2.58
CA GLU A 33 -9.50 4.15 -3.57
C GLU A 33 -8.25 3.56 -2.90
N ALA A 34 -7.70 4.24 -1.90
CA ALA A 34 -6.47 3.83 -1.23
C ALA A 34 -6.62 2.45 -0.59
N PHE A 35 -7.70 2.21 0.16
CA PHE A 35 -7.94 0.92 0.79
C PHE A 35 -8.29 -0.17 -0.23
N SER A 36 -9.10 0.13 -1.25
CA SER A 36 -9.45 -0.83 -2.29
C SER A 36 -8.20 -1.32 -3.04
N ARG A 37 -7.36 -0.39 -3.50
CA ARG A 37 -6.11 -0.71 -4.23
C ARG A 37 -5.07 -1.39 -3.35
N ALA A 38 -4.95 -0.99 -2.09
CA ALA A 38 -4.04 -1.65 -1.14
C ALA A 38 -4.45 -3.12 -0.89
N LEU A 39 -5.74 -3.39 -0.73
CA LEU A 39 -6.26 -4.76 -0.56
C LEU A 39 -6.09 -5.59 -1.84
N GLU A 40 -6.30 -5.01 -3.02
CA GLU A 40 -6.02 -5.66 -4.30
C GLU A 40 -4.53 -6.04 -4.41
N LYS A 41 -3.62 -5.09 -4.15
CA LYS A 41 -2.17 -5.31 -4.18
C LYS A 41 -1.77 -6.42 -3.20
N SER A 42 -2.23 -6.36 -1.95
CA SER A 42 -1.92 -7.38 -0.93
C SER A 42 -2.40 -8.78 -1.33
N ARG A 43 -3.52 -8.89 -2.04
CA ARG A 43 -3.97 -10.18 -2.59
C ARG A 43 -3.07 -10.66 -3.71
N GLY A 44 -2.66 -9.78 -4.62
CA GLY A 44 -1.76 -10.11 -5.72
C GLY A 44 -0.34 -10.46 -5.27
N GLU A 45 0.19 -9.80 -4.24
CA GLU A 45 1.48 -10.14 -3.62
C GLU A 45 1.53 -11.58 -3.08
N LYS A 46 0.38 -12.15 -2.68
CA LYS A 46 0.32 -13.56 -2.28
C LYS A 46 0.57 -14.51 -3.46
N LEU A 47 0.22 -14.11 -4.69
CA LEU A 47 0.51 -14.88 -5.90
C LEU A 47 1.98 -14.78 -6.26
N VAL A 48 2.53 -13.56 -6.23
CA VAL A 48 3.98 -13.31 -6.42
C VAL A 48 4.79 -14.17 -5.45
N ARG A 49 4.47 -14.12 -4.14
CA ARG A 49 5.16 -14.92 -3.12
C ARG A 49 5.16 -16.42 -3.45
N LYS A 50 4.00 -16.99 -3.84
CA LYS A 50 3.92 -18.41 -4.22
C LYS A 50 4.78 -18.74 -5.43
N ALA A 51 4.86 -17.84 -6.41
CA ALA A 51 5.69 -18.04 -7.60
C ALA A 51 7.18 -18.05 -7.24
N LEU A 52 7.61 -17.14 -6.37
CA LEU A 52 8.98 -17.08 -5.86
C LEU A 52 9.32 -18.34 -5.03
N GLU A 53 8.42 -18.77 -4.14
CA GLU A 53 8.58 -20.02 -3.36
C GLU A 53 8.67 -21.27 -4.26
N ALA A 54 8.05 -21.23 -5.45
CA ALA A 54 8.13 -22.28 -6.47
C ALA A 54 9.38 -22.17 -7.37
N GLY A 55 10.27 -21.20 -7.14
CA GLY A 55 11.53 -21.05 -7.85
C GLY A 55 11.50 -20.10 -9.06
N MET A 56 10.41 -19.35 -9.27
CA MET A 56 10.38 -18.29 -10.28
C MET A 56 11.34 -17.15 -9.89
N SER A 57 12.02 -16.54 -10.87
CA SER A 57 12.84 -15.36 -10.61
C SER A 57 11.97 -14.14 -10.29
N THR A 58 12.53 -13.16 -9.58
CA THR A 58 11.82 -11.90 -9.29
C THR A 58 11.52 -11.09 -10.55
N VAL A 59 12.36 -11.20 -11.57
CA VAL A 59 12.15 -10.54 -12.87
C VAL A 59 10.94 -11.14 -13.57
N ASP A 60 10.90 -12.46 -13.72
CA ASP A 60 9.79 -13.15 -14.38
C ASP A 60 8.47 -12.94 -13.62
N ALA A 61 8.52 -12.95 -12.28
CA ALA A 61 7.34 -12.69 -11.46
C ALA A 61 6.82 -11.26 -11.66
N PHE A 62 7.70 -10.26 -11.74
CA PHE A 62 7.28 -8.89 -12.02
C PHE A 62 6.72 -8.73 -13.44
N GLU A 63 7.38 -9.33 -14.45
CA GLU A 63 6.88 -9.31 -15.83
C GLU A 63 5.52 -9.99 -15.98
N GLN A 64 5.28 -11.08 -15.23
CA GLN A 64 4.03 -11.82 -15.27
C GLN A 64 2.89 -11.15 -14.49
N PHE A 65 3.16 -10.65 -13.28
CA PHE A 65 2.11 -10.16 -12.37
C PHE A 65 2.01 -8.64 -12.33
N GLY A 66 3.04 -7.90 -12.74
CA GLY A 66 3.10 -6.44 -12.64
C GLY A 66 3.11 -5.91 -11.21
N ILE A 67 3.42 -6.78 -10.24
CA ILE A 67 3.37 -6.47 -8.80
C ILE A 67 4.77 -6.57 -8.23
N MET A 68 5.17 -5.51 -7.53
CA MET A 68 6.41 -5.39 -6.77
C MET A 68 6.14 -5.57 -5.28
#